data_AF-A0A3L6F1G1-F1
#
_entry.id   AF-A0A3L6F1G1-F1
#
_cell.length_a   1.000
_cell.length_b   1.000
_cell.length_c   1.000
_cell.angle_alpha   90.00
_cell.angle_beta   90.00
_cell.angle_gamma   90.00
#
_symmetry.space_group_name_H-M   'P 1'
#
loop_
_entity.id
_entity.type
_entity.pdbx_description
1 polymer ?
#
loop_
_entity_poly.entity_id
_entity_poly.type
_entity_poly.pdbx_seq_one_letter_code
_entity_poly.pdbx_strand_id
1 'polypeptide(L)'
;MKNGGVKKKKKKYQREESSQTESDKNGDEGKPHPDYDHLTPAERRYMEQKQEIDMQKMAKVANKSHKDRMQDFNQYLAKLSEHYDIPKVGPG
;
A
#
# COMPACT_ATOMS: atom_id res chain seq x y z
N MET A 1 54.34 1.40 -29.51
CA MET A 1 53.12 1.91 -30.20
C MET A 1 52.25 0.73 -30.59
N LYS A 2 50.92 0.92 -30.55
CA LYS A 2 49.80 0.00 -30.88
C LYS A 2 49.14 -0.73 -29.69
N ASN A 3 48.37 0.02 -28.90
CA ASN A 3 47.31 -0.54 -28.07
C ASN A 3 46.02 -0.57 -28.91
N GLY A 4 45.58 -1.78 -29.30
CA GLY A 4 44.33 -2.01 -30.02
C GLY A 4 43.13 -1.80 -29.09
N GLY A 5 42.41 -0.70 -29.28
CA GLY A 5 41.22 -0.37 -28.50
C GLY A 5 40.04 -1.29 -28.82
N VAL A 6 39.63 -2.10 -27.84
CA VAL A 6 38.40 -2.92 -27.90
C VAL A 6 37.19 -1.98 -27.83
N LYS A 7 36.50 -1.79 -28.96
CA LYS A 7 35.22 -1.06 -29.02
C LYS A 7 34.09 -1.93 -28.44
N LYS A 8 33.81 -1.79 -27.14
CA LYS A 8 32.61 -2.40 -26.52
C LYS A 8 31.35 -1.66 -26.98
N LYS A 9 30.54 -2.32 -27.82
CA LYS A 9 29.18 -1.87 -28.18
C LYS A 9 28.32 -1.73 -26.91
N LYS A 10 27.86 -0.52 -26.59
CA LYS A 10 26.87 -0.29 -25.53
C LYS A 10 25.52 -0.86 -25.99
N LYS A 11 25.06 -1.93 -25.34
CA LYS A 11 23.70 -2.48 -25.48
C LYS A 11 22.73 -1.51 -24.79
N LYS A 12 21.87 -0.85 -25.56
CA LYS A 12 20.81 0.04 -25.06
C LYS A 12 19.71 -0.86 -24.48
N TYR A 13 19.61 -0.95 -23.16
CA TYR A 13 18.45 -1.54 -22.50
C TYR A 13 17.29 -0.54 -22.62
N GLN A 14 16.22 -0.93 -23.29
CA GLN A 14 14.94 -0.23 -23.19
C GLN A 14 14.40 -0.52 -21.79
N ARG A 15 14.30 0.52 -20.96
CA ARG A 15 13.58 0.45 -19.70
C ARG A 15 12.11 0.59 -20.07
N GLU A 16 11.35 -0.50 -19.91
CA GLU A 16 9.89 -0.41 -19.93
C GLU A 16 9.50 0.50 -18.77
N GLU A 17 8.98 1.68 -19.12
CA GLU A 17 8.36 2.61 -18.22
C GLU A 17 7.09 1.94 -17.72
N SER A 18 7.22 1.23 -16.60
CA SER A 18 6.10 0.77 -15.78
C SER A 18 5.22 1.98 -15.54
N SER A 19 4.09 2.04 -16.24
CA SER A 19 3.04 3.03 -16.10
C SER A 19 2.52 2.98 -14.67
N GLN A 20 3.17 3.80 -13.84
CA GLN A 20 2.73 4.18 -12.52
C GLN A 20 1.47 5.02 -12.75
N THR A 21 0.30 4.37 -12.76
CA THR A 21 -0.97 5.07 -12.72
C THR A 21 -1.11 5.66 -11.34
N GLU A 22 -0.53 6.84 -11.18
CA GLU A 22 -0.87 7.83 -10.16
C GLU A 22 -2.36 8.15 -10.36
N SER A 23 -3.25 7.36 -9.77
CA SER A 23 -4.66 7.70 -9.67
C SER A 23 -4.86 8.67 -8.51
N ASP A 24 -4.24 9.84 -8.68
CA ASP A 24 -4.53 11.05 -7.92
C ASP A 24 -5.69 11.75 -8.65
N LYS A 25 -6.92 11.33 -8.35
CA LYS A 25 -8.12 12.07 -8.76
C LYS A 25 -9.06 12.21 -7.58
N ASN A 26 -8.86 13.35 -6.93
CA ASN A 26 -9.80 14.08 -6.11
C ASN A 26 -11.25 13.96 -6.63
N GLY A 27 -12.16 13.59 -5.72
CA GLY A 27 -13.59 13.99 -5.70
C GLY A 27 -14.35 14.04 -7.02
N ASP A 28 -14.65 12.88 -7.62
CA ASP A 28 -15.69 12.79 -8.65
C ASP A 28 -16.93 12.12 -8.06
N GLU A 29 -17.75 12.93 -7.39
CA GLU A 29 -19.16 12.60 -7.15
C GLU A 29 -19.91 12.74 -8.48
N GLY A 30 -20.04 11.65 -9.25
CA GLY A 30 -21.05 11.61 -10.32
C GLY A 30 -20.70 10.96 -11.65
N LYS A 31 -19.61 10.21 -11.80
CA LYS A 31 -19.47 9.28 -12.94
C LYS A 31 -19.67 7.83 -12.48
N PRO A 32 -20.54 7.04 -13.14
CA PRO A 32 -20.50 5.60 -12.95
C PRO A 32 -19.09 5.16 -13.35
N HIS A 33 -18.36 4.59 -12.39
CA HIS A 33 -17.02 4.04 -12.63
C HIS A 33 -17.13 3.12 -13.86
N PRO A 34 -16.46 3.44 -14.98
CA PRO A 34 -16.79 2.89 -16.29
C PRO A 34 -16.61 1.36 -16.42
N ASP A 35 -16.11 0.70 -15.38
CA ASP A 35 -15.86 -0.75 -15.38
C ASP A 35 -16.98 -1.62 -14.76
N TYR A 36 -18.03 -1.07 -14.14
CA TYR A 36 -19.09 -1.89 -13.50
C TYR A 36 -19.93 -2.75 -14.46
N ASP A 37 -19.95 -2.40 -15.75
CA ASP A 37 -20.72 -3.11 -16.76
C ASP A 37 -20.04 -4.41 -17.22
N HIS A 38 -18.74 -4.56 -17.00
CA HIS A 38 -17.98 -5.77 -17.33
C HIS A 38 -17.71 -6.68 -16.13
N LEU A 39 -18.05 -6.21 -14.93
CA LEU A 39 -17.80 -6.92 -13.68
C LEU A 39 -18.82 -8.03 -13.46
N THR A 40 -18.34 -9.17 -12.98
CA THR A 40 -19.19 -10.26 -12.53
C THR A 40 -20.02 -9.82 -11.31
N PRO A 41 -21.15 -10.49 -11.02
CA PRO A 41 -21.95 -10.17 -9.83
C PRO A 41 -21.16 -10.25 -8.51
N ALA A 42 -20.16 -11.11 -8.44
CA ALA A 42 -19.30 -11.24 -7.25
C ALA A 42 -18.36 -10.05 -7.10
N GLU A 43 -17.70 -9.63 -8.18
CA GLU A 43 -16.78 -8.48 -8.14
C GLU A 43 -17.52 -7.18 -7.87
N ARG A 44 -18.73 -7.01 -8.42
CA ARG A 44 -19.60 -5.86 -8.14
C ARG A 44 -19.88 -5.73 -6.64
N ARG A 45 -20.33 -6.82 -5.99
CA ARG A 45 -20.60 -6.84 -4.55
C ARG A 45 -19.35 -6.55 -3.72
N TYR A 46 -18.20 -7.09 -4.13
CA TYR A 46 -16.93 -6.82 -3.45
C TYR A 46 -16.56 -5.34 -3.50
N MET A 47 -16.70 -4.70 -4.67
CA MET A 47 -16.41 -3.28 -4.81
C MET A 47 -17.35 -2.41 -4.00
N GLU A 48 -18.65 -2.71 -3.99
CA GLU A 48 -19.64 -2.00 -3.14
C GLU A 48 -19.28 -2.11 -1.66
N GLN A 49 -19.00 -3.33 -1.18
CA GLN A 49 -18.57 -3.55 0.20
C GLN A 49 -17.26 -2.82 0.52
N LYS A 50 -16.30 -2.86 -0.40
CA LYS A 50 -15.02 -2.17 -0.22
C LYS A 50 -15.22 -0.66 -0.12
N GLN A 51 -16.05 -0.07 -0.99
CA GLN A 51 -16.39 1.35 -0.92
C GLN A 51 -17.05 1.72 0.41
N GLU A 52 -17.99 0.90 0.89
CA GLU A 52 -18.63 1.11 2.20
C GLU A 52 -17.60 1.11 3.35
N ILE A 53 -16.74 0.09 3.38
CA ILE A 53 -15.68 -0.05 4.38
C ILE A 53 -14.69 1.13 4.29
N ASP A 54 -14.30 1.51 3.08
CA ASP A 54 -13.32 2.57 2.85
C ASP A 54 -13.89 3.93 3.27
N MET A 55 -15.17 4.21 3.03
CA MET A 55 -15.85 5.40 3.54
C MET A 55 -15.83 5.44 5.08
N GLN A 56 -16.16 4.32 5.74
CA GLN A 56 -16.10 4.23 7.20
C GLN A 56 -14.67 4.39 7.75
N LYS A 57 -13.67 3.82 7.07
CA LYS A 57 -12.25 3.99 7.44
C LYS A 57 -11.79 5.43 7.22
N MET A 58 -12.17 6.06 6.10
CA MET A 58 -11.82 7.44 5.80
C MET A 58 -12.36 8.39 6.86
N ALA A 59 -13.61 8.23 7.30
CA ALA A 59 -14.17 9.01 8.39
C ALA A 59 -13.35 8.87 9.70
N LYS A 60 -12.87 7.66 10.02
CA LYS A 60 -12.04 7.43 11.22
C LYS A 60 -10.63 8.01 11.09
N VAL A 61 -10.01 7.90 9.91
CA VAL A 61 -8.64 8.38 9.66
C VAL A 61 -8.59 9.90 9.53
N ALA A 62 -9.63 10.52 8.95
CA ALA A 62 -9.71 11.98 8.80
C ALA A 62 -9.70 12.72 10.15
N ASN A 63 -10.21 12.09 11.20
CA ASN A 63 -10.23 12.68 12.55
C ASN A 63 -8.86 12.69 13.25
N LYS A 64 -7.85 11.95 12.76
CA LYS A 64 -6.53 11.86 13.41
C LYS A 64 -5.47 12.63 12.64
N SER A 65 -4.70 13.47 13.33
CA SER A 65 -3.51 14.08 12.76
C SER A 65 -2.42 13.04 12.50
N HIS A 66 -1.47 13.34 11.61
CA HIS A 66 -0.26 12.53 11.47
C HIS A 66 0.49 12.41 12.81
N LYS A 67 0.53 13.49 13.59
CA LYS A 67 1.15 13.48 14.93
C LYS A 67 0.45 12.48 15.86
N ASP A 68 -0.88 12.47 15.88
CA ASP A 68 -1.65 11.52 16.70
C ASP A 68 -1.41 10.08 16.26
N ARG A 69 -1.35 9.84 14.94
CA ARG A 69 -1.00 8.52 14.39
C ARG A 69 0.42 8.06 14.80
N MET A 70 1.39 8.97 14.81
CA MET A 70 2.75 8.68 15.27
C MET A 70 2.82 8.43 16.78
N GLN A 71 2.05 9.18 17.56
CA GLN A 71 1.96 8.97 19.01
C GLN A 71 1.31 7.63 19.35
N ASP A 72 0.18 7.30 18.71
CA ASP A 72 -0.50 6.00 18.84
C ASP A 72 0.45 4.85 18.49
N PHE A 73 1.19 4.99 17.39
CA PHE A 73 2.15 3.98 16.95
C PHE A 73 3.30 3.79 17.95
N ASN A 74 3.90 4.89 18.43
CA ASN A 74 4.97 4.82 19.43
C ASN A 74 4.47 4.22 20.75
N GLN A 75 3.25 4.57 21.16
CA GLN A 75 2.65 3.98 22.36
C GLN A 75 2.33 2.50 22.17
N TYR A 76 1.91 2.08 20.98
CA TYR A 76 1.72 0.68 20.64
C TYR A 76 3.04 -0.09 20.73
N LEU A 77 4.12 0.42 20.14
CA LEU A 77 5.45 -0.19 20.23
C LEU A 77 5.94 -0.32 21.68
N ALA A 78 5.72 0.71 22.51
CA ALA A 78 6.08 0.68 23.92
C ALA A 78 5.29 -0.37 24.74
N LYS A 79 4.10 -0.77 24.26
CA LYS A 79 3.26 -1.80 24.90
C LYS A 79 3.57 -3.21 24.40
N LEU A 80 4.26 -3.37 23.27
CA LEU A 80 4.62 -4.70 22.77
C LEU A 80 5.58 -5.37 23.75
N SER A 81 5.30 -6.63 24.10
CA SER A 81 6.20 -7.40 24.95
C SER A 81 7.51 -7.63 24.22
N GLU A 82 8.63 -7.40 24.91
CA GLU A 82 9.94 -7.77 24.39
C GLU A 82 10.10 -9.31 24.35
N HIS A 83 9.45 -10.01 25.28
CA HIS A 83 9.52 -11.46 25.43
C HIS A 83 8.21 -12.11 24.99
N TYR A 84 8.28 -12.88 23.91
CA TYR A 84 7.15 -13.67 23.37
C TYR A 84 7.20 -15.14 23.82
N ASP A 85 7.89 -15.43 24.92
CA ASP A 85 8.07 -16.79 25.45
C ASP A 85 7.49 -16.89 26.86
N ILE A 86 7.03 -18.09 27.23
CA ILE A 86 6.46 -18.34 28.55
C ILE A 86 7.62 -18.60 29.51
N PRO A 87 7.77 -17.81 30.59
CA PRO A 87 8.83 -18.05 31.55
C PRO A 87 8.72 -19.46 32.11
N LYS A 88 9.85 -20.17 32.15
CA LYS A 88 9.90 -21.56 32.58
C LYS A 88 9.47 -21.67 34.04
N VAL A 89 8.28 -22.25 34.29
CA VAL A 89 7.80 -22.52 35.65
C VAL A 89 8.53 -23.76 36.19
N GLY A 90 9.25 -23.59 37.28
CA GLY A 90 9.92 -24.70 37.97
C GLY A 90 8.91 -25.57 38.70
N PRO A 91 9.12 -26.89 38.77
CA PRO A 91 8.29 -27.75 39.61
C PRO A 91 8.55 -27.37 41.08
N GLY A 92 7.51 -26.87 41.75
CA GLY A 92 7.42 -26.93 43.20
C GLY A 92 7.20 -28.36 43.65
#